data_AF-A0A534KJQ4-F1
#
_entry.id   AF-A0A534KJQ4-F1
#
_cell.length_a   1.000
_cell.length_b   1.000
_cell.length_c   1.000
_cell.angle_alpha   90.00
_cell.angle_beta   90.00
_cell.angle_gamma   90.00
#
_symmetry.space_group_name_H-M   'P 1'
#
loop_
_entity.id
_entity.type
_entity.pdbx_description
1 polymer ?
#
loop_
_entity_poly.entity_id
_entity_poly.type
_entity_poly.pdbx_seq_one_letter_code
_entity_poly.pdbx_strand_id
1 'polypeptide(L)' 'MRRDAIFDLRVERRIQKLTENPKHHGYHAGGLIKCNWVAGVGDWAIIYEIEEAAQTVTLLRFLSLDEL' A
#
# COMPACT_ATOMS: atom_id res chain seq x y z
N MET A 1 19.52 11.73 3.37
CA MET A 1 19.92 10.73 4.40
C MET A 1 18.91 10.57 5.54
N ARG A 2 18.59 11.57 6.38
CA ARG A 2 17.66 11.34 7.52
C ARG A 2 16.18 11.19 7.12
N ARG A 3 15.74 11.85 6.04
CA ARG A 3 14.37 11.72 5.51
C ARG A 3 14.13 10.36 4.89
N ASP A 4 15.09 9.85 4.14
CA ASP A 4 15.02 8.56 3.44
C ASP A 4 14.85 7.41 4.45
N ALA A 5 15.64 7.40 5.52
CA ALA A 5 15.51 6.39 6.58
C ALA A 5 14.16 6.41 7.32
N ILE A 6 13.51 7.57 7.42
CA ILE A 6 12.17 7.69 8.02
C ILE A 6 11.11 7.19 7.05
N PHE A 7 11.29 7.46 5.75
CA PHE A 7 10.41 6.96 4.70
C PHE A 7 10.43 5.43 4.64
N ASP A 8 11.63 4.83 4.59
CA ASP A 8 11.81 3.38 4.55
C ASP A 8 11.13 2.70 5.74
N LEU A 9 11.35 3.23 6.95
CA LEU A 9 10.70 2.71 8.17
C LEU A 9 9.16 2.79 8.11
N ARG A 10 8.61 3.86 7.51
CA ARG A 10 7.15 4.00 7.36
C ARG A 10 6.60 3.02 6.33
N VAL A 11 7.33 2.78 5.25
CA VAL A 11 6.98 1.79 4.23
C VAL A 11 7.01 0.39 4.84
N GLU A 12 8.09 0.00 5.52
CA GLU A 12 8.19 -1.31 6.19
C GLU A 12 7.04 -1.55 7.17
N ARG A 13 6.76 -0.56 8.04
CA ARG A 13 5.62 -0.65 8.97
C ARG A 13 4.29 -0.78 8.27
N ARG A 14 4.10 -0.11 7.11
CA ARG A 14 2.87 -0.25 6.35
C ARG A 14 2.76 -1.64 5.72
N ILE A 15 3.84 -2.16 5.15
CA ILE A 15 3.89 -3.51 4.58
C ILE A 15 3.54 -4.54 5.66
N GLN A 16 4.14 -4.43 6.85
CA GLN A 16 3.82 -5.33 7.97
C GLN A 16 2.31 -5.29 8.31
N LYS A 17 1.73 -4.10 8.43
CA LYS A 17 0.29 -3.95 8.67
C LYS A 17 -0.55 -4.58 7.55
N LEU A 18 -0.13 -4.43 6.30
CA LEU A 18 -0.81 -5.04 5.16
C LEU A 18 -0.70 -6.56 5.17
N THR A 19 0.41 -7.14 5.65
CA THR A 19 0.50 -8.61 5.81
C THR A 19 -0.42 -9.15 6.91
N GLU A 20 -0.71 -8.34 7.95
CA GLU A 20 -1.59 -8.74 9.05
C GLU A 20 -3.07 -8.59 8.72
N ASN A 21 -3.47 -7.44 8.15
CA ASN A 21 -4.86 -7.17 7.79
C ASN A 21 -4.96 -6.19 6.60
N PRO A 22 -4.79 -6.69 5.36
CA PRO A 22 -4.68 -5.83 4.18
C PRO A 22 -5.96 -5.06 3.88
N LYS A 23 -7.14 -5.62 4.18
CA LYS A 23 -8.43 -4.96 3.93
C LYS A 23 -8.73 -3.84 4.94
N HIS A 24 -8.22 -3.94 6.17
CA HIS A 24 -8.38 -2.90 7.18
C HIS A 24 -7.43 -1.72 6.98
N HIS A 25 -6.23 -2.01 6.45
CA HIS A 25 -5.15 -1.02 6.35
C HIS A 25 -5.00 -0.33 5.00
N GLY A 26 -5.87 -0.66 4.05
CA GLY A 26 -6.07 0.14 2.85
C GLY A 26 -7.55 0.27 2.49
N TYR A 27 -7.84 0.96 1.41
CA TYR A 27 -9.18 1.14 0.88
C TYR A 27 -9.25 0.55 -0.53
N HIS A 28 -10.41 0.00 -0.87
CA HIS A 28 -10.63 -0.56 -2.19
C HIS A 28 -10.89 0.57 -3.19
N ALA A 29 -10.02 0.73 -4.18
CA ALA A 29 -10.12 1.77 -5.21
C ALA A 29 -11.02 1.31 -6.38
N GLY A 30 -12.21 0.80 -6.03
CA GLY A 30 -13.16 0.30 -7.00
C GLY A 30 -13.75 1.43 -7.83
N GLY A 31 -13.52 1.40 -9.15
CA GLY A 31 -14.18 2.34 -10.07
C GLY A 31 -13.62 2.37 -11.50
N LEU A 32 -12.31 2.15 -11.68
CA LEU A 32 -11.68 2.21 -13.02
C LEU A 32 -10.79 1.01 -13.36
N ILE A 33 -10.23 0.35 -12.35
CA ILE A 33 -9.40 -0.85 -12.49
C ILE A 33 -9.96 -1.91 -11.55
N LYS A 34 -10.28 -3.09 -12.09
CA LYS A 34 -10.78 -4.21 -11.29
C LYS A 34 -9.75 -4.57 -10.20
N CYS A 35 -10.20 -4.66 -8.96
CA CYS A 35 -9.56 -5.36 -7.84
C CYS A 35 -8.31 -4.74 -7.18
N ASN A 36 -8.06 -3.43 -7.32
CA ASN A 36 -6.94 -2.78 -6.65
C ASN A 36 -7.30 -2.17 -5.29
N TRP A 37 -6.39 -2.34 -4.34
CA TRP A 37 -6.39 -1.71 -3.03
C TRP A 37 -5.30 -0.66 -2.94
N VAL A 38 -5.53 0.35 -2.10
CA VAL A 38 -4.60 1.46 -1.91
C VAL A 38 -4.36 1.72 -0.44
N ALA A 39 -3.10 1.88 -0.03
CA ALA A 39 -2.72 2.24 1.33
C ALA A 39 -1.75 3.43 1.36
N GLY A 40 -2.07 4.47 2.14
CA GLY A 40 -1.24 5.66 2.27
C GLY A 40 -0.05 5.48 3.21
N VAL A 41 1.09 6.09 2.86
CA VAL A 41 2.34 6.14 3.63
C VAL A 41 2.94 7.54 3.55
N GLY A 42 2.48 8.45 4.42
CA GLY A 42 2.84 9.87 4.29
C GLY A 42 2.34 10.42 2.97
N ASP A 43 3.24 11.04 2.21
CA ASP A 43 2.96 11.65 0.90
C ASP A 43 3.03 10.65 -0.26
N TRP A 44 2.90 9.35 0.05
CA TRP A 44 2.95 8.26 -0.93
C TRP A 44 1.77 7.30 -0.75
N ALA A 45 1.47 6.54 -1.78
CA ALA A 45 0.49 5.46 -1.76
C ALA A 45 1.08 4.16 -2.33
N ILE A 46 0.70 3.04 -1.71
CA ILE A 46 0.99 1.69 -2.18
C ILE A 46 -0.28 1.16 -2.85
N ILE A 47 -0.18 0.80 -4.13
CA ILE A 47 -1.23 0.05 -4.82
C ILE A 47 -0.89 -1.42 -4.69
N TYR A 48 -1.87 -2.23 -4.28
CA TYR A 48 -1.70 -3.66 -4.09
C TYR A 48 -2.97 -4.45 -4.42
N GLU A 49 -2.80 -5.74 -4.63
CA GLU A 49 -3.89 -6.70 -4.78
C GLU A 49 -3.87 -7.70 -3.62
N ILE A 50 -5.04 -8.27 -3.31
CA ILE A 50 -5.20 -9.32 -2.31
C ILE A 50 -5.75 -10.55 -3.02
N GLU A 51 -5.00 -11.64 -3.00
CA GLU A 51 -5.47 -12.94 -3.45
C GLU A 51 -5.85 -13.79 -2.23
N GLU A 52 -7.14 -13.80 -1.90
CA GLU A 52 -7.65 -14.39 -0.65
C GLU A 52 -7.41 -15.90 -0.57
N ALA A 53 -7.51 -16.61 -1.70
CA ALA A 53 -7.32 -18.06 -1.75
C ALA A 53 -5.88 -18.47 -1.43
N ALA A 54 -4.90 -17.65 -1.82
CA ALA A 54 -3.48 -17.89 -1.59
C ALA A 54 -2.93 -17.11 -0.37
N GLN A 55 -3.78 -16.34 0.31
CA GLN A 55 -3.39 -15.46 1.43
C GLN A 55 -2.24 -14.52 1.08
N THR A 56 -2.19 -14.06 -0.16
CA THR A 56 -1.09 -13.24 -0.70
C THR A 56 -1.52 -11.80 -0.88
N VAL A 57 -0.59 -10.90 -0.57
CA VAL A 57 -0.69 -9.47 -0.85
C VAL A 57 0.40 -9.10 -1.84
N THR A 58 0.02 -8.68 -3.04
CA THR A 58 0.96 -8.33 -4.11
C THR A 58 1.05 -6.83 -4.22
N LEU A 59 2.22 -6.27 -3.92
CA LEU A 59 2.48 -4.84 -4.09
C LEU A 59 2.75 -4.54 -5.57
N LEU A 60 1.92 -3.71 -6.19
CA LEU A 60 1.98 -3.43 -7.63
C LEU A 60 2.76 -2.17 -7.96
N ARG A 61 2.49 -1.08 -7.23
CA ARG A 61 3.06 0.25 -7.50
C ARG A 61 3.22 1.05 -6.21
N PHE A 62 4.19 1.96 -6.24
CA PHE A 62 4.27 3.09 -5.32
C PHE A 62 4.01 4.36 -6.11
N LEU A 63 3.15 5.23 -5.58
CA LEU A 63 2.79 6.52 -6.17
C LEU A 63 3.12 7.63 -5.20
N SER A 64 3.69 8.73 -5.69
CA SER A 64 3.75 9.98 -4.93
C SER A 64 2.36 10.64 -4.97
N LEU A 65 1.91 11.17 -3.83
CA LEU A 65 0.66 11.93 -3.71
C LEU A 65 0.86 13.42 -3.93
N ASP A 66 2.11 13.90 -3.97
CA ASP A 66 2.46 15.29 -4.26
C ASP A 66 2.24 15.67 -5.74
N GLU A 67 2.00 14.69 -6.60
CA GLU A 67 1.85 14.87 -8.06
C GLU A 67 0.39 14.83 -8.55
N LEU A 68 -0.58 14.88 -7.62
CA LEU A 68 -2.03 14.88 -7.91
C LEU A 68 -2.67 16.27 -7.82
#